data_AF-W7T5Q2-F1
#
_entry.id   AF-W7T5Q2-F1
#
_cell.length_a   1.000
_cell.length_b   1.000
_cell.length_c   1.000
_cell.angle_alpha   90.00
_cell.angle_beta   90.00
_cell.angle_gamma   90.00
#
_symmetry.space_group_name_H-M   'P 1'
#
loop_
_entity.id
_entity.type
_entity.pdbx_description
1 polymer ?
#
loop_
_entity_poly.entity_id
_entity_poly.type
_entity_poly.pdbx_seq_one_letter_code
_entity_poly.pdbx_strand_id
1 'polypeptide(L)'
;MEPSLPLVACVTTDFAMQNVMLQMGLRLMSLEGAAVTRVKQWARRCESCAKLVHDQDRMFCPRCGNAYLSRVSISVDSATGQLRVHLSKLWRPRPGCKYSIPKPGKGKASRWEGDLLLREDQLQMGIWQQKMKRRTKMLDSMFGADITETLGVAVTKSTAANGIQFGYGRKNPNSQRGRERRGKRKKKN
;
A
#
# COMPACT_ATOMS: atom_id res chain seq x y z
N MET A 1 15.07 -18.82 -35.42
CA MET A 1 15.64 -17.46 -35.61
C MET A 1 16.42 -17.15 -34.35
N GLU A 2 17.75 -17.26 -34.41
CA GLU A 2 18.60 -16.69 -33.35
C GLU A 2 18.41 -15.17 -33.34
N PRO A 3 18.23 -14.54 -32.16
CA PRO A 3 18.11 -13.10 -32.10
C PRO A 3 19.45 -12.49 -32.49
N SER A 4 19.48 -11.74 -33.60
CA SER A 4 20.62 -10.89 -33.94
C SER A 4 20.91 -9.97 -32.75
N LEU A 5 22.18 -9.93 -32.34
CA LEU A 5 22.61 -9.10 -31.21
C LEU A 5 22.18 -7.64 -31.47
N PRO A 6 21.48 -7.00 -30.51
CA PRO A 6 21.00 -5.64 -30.70
C PRO A 6 22.19 -4.68 -30.83
N LEU A 7 22.11 -3.73 -31.77
CA LEU A 7 23.14 -2.71 -31.97
C LEU A 7 23.41 -1.89 -30.69
N VAL A 8 22.36 -1.66 -29.88
CA VAL A 8 22.40 -0.98 -28.58
C VAL A 8 21.33 -1.59 -27.66
N ALA A 9 21.69 -1.84 -26.40
CA ALA A 9 20.75 -2.24 -25.34
C ALA A 9 21.10 -1.54 -24.02
N CYS A 10 20.09 -1.16 -23.25
CA CYS A 10 20.27 -0.52 -21.95
C CYS A 10 20.05 -1.55 -20.82
N VAL A 11 20.88 -1.47 -19.78
CA VAL A 11 20.75 -2.30 -18.57
C VAL A 11 20.46 -1.38 -17.40
N THR A 12 19.33 -1.60 -16.71
CA THR A 12 18.91 -0.81 -15.55
C THR A 12 18.18 -1.69 -14.55
N THR A 13 18.33 -1.39 -13.26
CA THR A 13 17.62 -2.09 -12.17
C THR A 13 16.38 -1.34 -11.68
N ASP A 14 16.23 -0.06 -12.04
CA ASP A 14 15.06 0.74 -11.68
C ASP A 14 13.85 0.41 -12.57
N PHE A 15 12.79 -0.11 -11.96
CA PHE A 15 11.53 -0.43 -12.64
C PHE A 15 10.86 0.78 -13.28
N ALA A 16 11.05 2.00 -12.73
CA ALA A 16 10.48 3.21 -13.31
C ALA A 16 11.15 3.51 -14.67
N MET A 17 12.49 3.47 -14.72
CA MET A 17 13.24 3.63 -15.95
C MET A 17 12.92 2.56 -16.99
N GLN A 18 12.83 1.29 -16.58
CA GLN A 18 12.48 0.19 -17.48
C GLN A 18 11.12 0.41 -18.16
N ASN A 19 10.12 0.92 -17.44
CA ASN A 19 8.80 1.20 -18.00
C ASN A 19 8.84 2.27 -19.09
N VAL A 20 9.55 3.38 -18.82
CA VAL A 20 9.65 4.50 -19.78
C VAL A 20 10.46 4.07 -21.00
N MET A 21 11.59 3.37 -20.80
CA MET A 21 12.42 2.86 -21.90
C MET A 21 11.66 1.88 -22.80
N LEU A 22 10.86 0.96 -22.23
CA LEU A 22 10.00 0.08 -23.04
C LEU A 22 8.93 0.86 -23.82
N GLN A 23 8.34 1.89 -23.23
CA GLN A 23 7.33 2.72 -23.90
C GLN A 23 7.94 3.56 -25.03
N MET A 24 9.21 3.96 -24.91
CA MET A 24 9.96 4.64 -25.98
C MET A 24 10.45 3.68 -27.08
N GLY A 25 10.24 2.36 -26.94
CA GLY A 25 10.71 1.37 -27.89
C GLY A 25 12.21 1.05 -27.79
N LEU A 26 12.86 1.40 -26.68
CA LEU A 26 14.26 1.06 -26.42
C LEU A 26 14.38 -0.40 -25.97
N ARG A 27 15.47 -1.05 -26.39
CA ARG A 27 15.78 -2.44 -26.02
C ARG A 27 16.41 -2.47 -24.64
N LEU A 28 15.81 -3.23 -23.73
CA LEU A 28 16.28 -3.42 -22.37
C LEU A 28 16.81 -4.83 -22.16
N MET A 29 17.90 -4.94 -21.41
CA MET A 29 18.46 -6.20 -20.94
C MET A 29 18.47 -6.25 -19.41
N SER A 30 18.21 -7.44 -18.88
CA SER A 30 18.40 -7.77 -17.46
C SER A 30 19.91 -7.86 -17.14
N LEU A 31 20.25 -7.85 -15.85
CA LEU A 31 21.63 -8.06 -15.38
C LEU A 31 22.22 -9.40 -15.85
N GLU A 32 21.37 -10.41 -16.07
CA GLU A 32 21.75 -11.74 -16.56
C GLU A 32 21.79 -11.82 -18.10
N GLY A 33 21.63 -10.70 -18.81
CA GLY A 33 21.67 -10.65 -20.27
C GLY A 33 20.37 -11.03 -20.98
N ALA A 34 19.31 -11.40 -20.24
CA ALA A 34 18.00 -11.69 -20.82
C ALA A 34 17.31 -10.41 -21.31
N ALA A 35 16.71 -10.44 -22.51
CA ALA A 35 15.96 -9.32 -23.06
C ALA A 35 14.63 -9.11 -22.31
N VAL A 36 14.41 -7.90 -21.80
CA VAL A 36 13.17 -7.53 -21.11
C VAL A 36 12.14 -7.12 -22.15
N THR A 37 11.08 -7.90 -22.30
CA THR A 37 10.00 -7.64 -23.28
C THR A 37 8.78 -6.98 -22.67
N ARG A 38 8.51 -7.23 -21.39
CA ARG A 38 7.33 -6.72 -20.67
C ARG A 38 7.69 -6.43 -19.23
N VAL A 39 7.23 -5.28 -18.72
CA VAL A 39 7.35 -4.94 -17.30
C VAL A 39 5.97 -5.01 -16.65
N LYS A 40 5.90 -5.65 -15.48
CA LYS A 40 4.69 -5.73 -14.68
C LYS A 40 4.52 -4.47 -13.85
N GLN A 41 3.51 -3.67 -14.17
CA GLN A 41 3.19 -2.47 -13.41
C GLN A 41 2.10 -2.76 -12.38
N TRP A 42 2.12 -1.98 -11.29
CA TRP A 42 1.10 -2.03 -10.26
C TRP A 42 0.48 -0.65 -10.10
N ALA A 43 -0.81 -0.60 -9.81
CA ALA A 43 -1.52 0.61 -9.41
C ALA A 43 -2.56 0.28 -8.34
N ARG A 44 -3.05 1.31 -7.67
CA ARG A 44 -4.18 1.22 -6.76
C ARG A 44 -5.47 1.55 -7.52
N ARG A 45 -6.41 0.62 -7.57
CA ARG A 45 -7.77 0.87 -8.10
C ARG A 45 -8.73 1.09 -6.95
N CYS A 46 -9.53 2.15 -7.02
CA CYS A 46 -10.63 2.32 -6.08
C CYS A 46 -11.79 1.40 -6.48
N GLU A 47 -12.26 0.60 -5.54
CA GLU A 47 -13.39 -0.31 -5.79
C GLU A 47 -14.75 0.40 -5.77
N SER A 48 -14.82 1.62 -5.22
CA SER A 48 -16.08 2.40 -5.20
C SER A 48 -16.27 3.26 -6.44
N CYS A 49 -15.24 4.01 -6.87
CA CYS A 49 -15.33 4.95 -7.99
C CYS A 49 -14.52 4.53 -9.24
N ALA A 50 -13.93 3.32 -9.23
CA ALA A 50 -13.10 2.74 -10.29
C ALA A 50 -11.86 3.54 -10.72
N LYS A 51 -11.53 4.66 -10.04
CA LYS A 51 -10.35 5.48 -10.36
C LYS A 51 -9.05 4.70 -10.11
N LEU A 52 -8.15 4.75 -11.08
CA LEU A 52 -6.77 4.30 -10.95
C LEU A 52 -5.90 5.40 -10.32
N VAL A 53 -5.03 4.99 -9.40
CA VAL A 53 -4.08 5.83 -8.69
C VAL A 53 -2.71 5.16 -8.80
N HIS A 54 -1.73 5.85 -9.36
CA HIS A 54 -0.38 5.30 -9.56
C HIS A 54 0.48 5.34 -8.29
N ASP A 55 0.17 6.27 -7.39
CA ASP A 55 0.77 6.36 -6.06
C ASP A 55 0.44 5.11 -5.23
N GLN A 56 1.46 4.32 -4.90
CA GLN A 56 1.32 3.02 -4.22
C GLN A 56 1.09 3.16 -2.71
N ASP A 57 1.53 4.27 -2.13
CA ASP A 57 1.56 4.50 -0.69
C ASP A 57 0.28 5.20 -0.20
N ARG A 58 -0.52 5.70 -1.13
CA ARG A 58 -1.77 6.38 -0.81
C ARG A 58 -2.82 5.41 -0.24
N MET A 59 -3.39 5.79 0.89
CA MET A 59 -4.43 5.00 1.59
C MET A 59 -5.85 5.36 1.18
N PHE A 60 -6.09 6.62 0.80
CA PHE A 60 -7.40 7.15 0.45
C PHE A 60 -7.47 7.47 -1.04
N CYS A 61 -8.65 7.28 -1.64
CA CYS A 61 -8.85 7.65 -3.03
C CYS A 61 -8.99 9.18 -3.18
N PRO A 62 -8.24 9.84 -4.09
CA PRO A 62 -8.34 11.29 -4.32
C PRO A 62 -9.70 11.77 -4.85
N ARG A 63 -10.52 10.88 -5.42
CA ARG A 63 -11.79 11.26 -6.04
C ARG A 63 -12.96 11.16 -5.06
N CYS A 64 -13.01 10.08 -4.27
CA CYS A 64 -14.15 9.79 -3.39
C CYS A 64 -13.80 9.78 -1.90
N GLY A 65 -12.53 9.92 -1.51
CA GLY A 65 -12.08 9.92 -0.12
C GLY A 65 -12.15 8.56 0.59
N ASN A 66 -12.68 7.52 -0.04
CA ASN A 66 -12.79 6.19 0.56
C ASN A 66 -11.42 5.49 0.67
N ALA A 67 -11.16 4.82 1.79
CA ALA A 67 -9.99 3.96 2.02
C ALA A 67 -10.16 2.54 1.42
N TYR A 68 -10.76 2.46 0.24
CA TYR A 68 -11.09 1.19 -0.43
C TYR A 68 -10.34 1.05 -1.75
N LEU A 69 -9.00 1.07 -1.63
CA LEU A 69 -8.05 0.90 -2.72
C LEU A 69 -7.49 -0.54 -2.72
N SER A 70 -7.63 -1.24 -3.84
CA SER A 70 -7.01 -2.56 -4.08
C SER A 70 -5.77 -2.39 -4.97
N ARG A 71 -4.72 -3.17 -4.71
CA ARG A 71 -3.54 -3.22 -5.58
C ARG A 71 -3.87 -4.11 -6.77
N VAL A 72 -3.72 -3.58 -7.97
CA VAL A 72 -4.06 -4.24 -9.24
C VAL A 72 -2.87 -4.16 -10.18
N SER A 73 -2.62 -5.21 -10.96
CA SER A 73 -1.58 -5.18 -12.00
C SER A 73 -2.09 -4.54 -13.28
N ILE A 74 -1.26 -3.73 -13.90
CA ILE A 74 -1.52 -3.03 -15.15
C ILE A 74 -0.51 -3.50 -16.20
N SER A 75 -0.96 -3.60 -17.43
CA SER A 75 -0.09 -3.73 -18.61
C SER A 75 -0.49 -2.68 -19.65
N VAL A 76 0.50 -2.01 -20.23
CA VAL A 76 0.31 -1.15 -21.40
C VAL A 76 0.69 -1.96 -22.63
N ASP A 77 -0.20 -1.99 -23.62
CA ASP A 77 0.06 -2.66 -24.89
C ASP A 77 0.99 -1.78 -25.75
N SER A 78 2.08 -2.36 -26.28
CA SER A 78 3.11 -1.60 -26.99
C SER A 78 2.68 -1.14 -28.37
N ALA A 79 1.79 -1.89 -29.04
CA ALA A 79 1.32 -1.56 -30.38
C ALA A 79 0.18 -0.52 -30.38
N THR A 80 -0.73 -0.61 -29.40
CA THR A 80 -1.95 0.22 -29.35
C THR A 80 -1.90 1.34 -28.30
N GLY A 81 -0.94 1.29 -27.37
CA GLY A 81 -0.88 2.19 -26.23
C GLY A 81 -2.00 2.01 -25.21
N GLN A 82 -2.87 1.00 -25.38
CA GLN A 82 -4.02 0.80 -24.51
C GLN A 82 -3.61 0.22 -23.15
N LEU A 83 -4.16 0.81 -22.08
CA LEU A 83 -3.94 0.37 -20.71
C LEU A 83 -4.94 -0.73 -20.34
N ARG A 84 -4.42 -1.94 -20.05
CA ARG A 84 -5.21 -3.08 -19.59
C ARG A 84 -5.01 -3.30 -18.10
N VAL A 85 -6.13 -3.38 -17.38
CA VAL A 85 -6.17 -3.60 -15.93
C VAL A 85 -6.53 -5.07 -15.65
N HIS A 86 -5.68 -5.78 -14.93
CA HIS A 86 -5.87 -7.20 -14.63
C HIS A 86 -6.48 -7.39 -13.26
N LEU A 87 -7.81 -7.58 -13.22
CA LEU A 87 -8.57 -7.80 -12.00
C LEU A 87 -8.48 -9.28 -11.56
N SER A 88 -8.42 -9.53 -10.25
CA SER A 88 -8.43 -10.89 -9.73
C SER A 88 -9.85 -11.48 -9.80
N LYS A 89 -9.97 -12.71 -10.31
CA LYS A 89 -11.25 -13.43 -10.37
C LYS A 89 -11.77 -13.83 -8.97
N LEU A 90 -10.86 -14.03 -8.00
CA LEU A 90 -11.18 -14.43 -6.62
C LEU A 90 -11.43 -13.22 -5.69
N TRP A 91 -11.90 -12.10 -6.24
CA TRP A 91 -12.21 -10.94 -5.41
C TRP A 91 -13.32 -11.27 -4.39
N ARG A 92 -13.09 -10.94 -3.13
CA ARG A 92 -14.06 -11.10 -2.04
C ARG A 92 -14.18 -9.80 -1.27
N PRO A 93 -15.40 -9.39 -0.86
CA PRO A 93 -15.58 -8.23 0.00
C PRO A 93 -14.86 -8.45 1.33
N ARG A 94 -14.25 -7.38 1.86
CA ARG A 94 -13.59 -7.45 3.17
C ARG A 94 -14.66 -7.53 4.27
N PRO A 95 -14.69 -8.58 5.10
CA PRO A 95 -15.62 -8.63 6.22
C PRO A 95 -15.19 -7.64 7.32
N GLY A 96 -16.14 -7.18 8.13
CA GLY A 96 -15.85 -6.28 9.24
C GLY A 96 -15.74 -4.80 8.88
N CYS A 97 -16.39 -4.36 7.79
CA CYS A 97 -16.45 -2.93 7.43
C CYS A 97 -17.47 -2.14 8.27
N LYS A 98 -18.48 -2.80 8.85
CA LYS A 98 -19.50 -2.18 9.71
C LYS A 98 -19.26 -2.58 11.17
N TYR A 99 -18.98 -1.61 12.03
CA TYR A 99 -18.74 -1.77 13.46
C TYR A 99 -19.07 -0.48 14.20
N SER A 100 -19.30 -0.57 15.51
CA SER A 100 -19.50 0.59 16.38
C SER A 100 -18.18 1.35 16.57
N ILE A 101 -18.18 2.64 16.26
CA ILE A 101 -17.03 3.54 16.46
C ILE A 101 -17.22 4.26 17.81
N PRO A 102 -16.16 4.50 18.60
CA PRO A 102 -16.25 5.28 19.84
C PRO A 102 -16.73 6.71 19.56
N LYS A 103 -17.33 7.34 20.58
CA LYS A 103 -17.71 8.75 20.49
C LYS A 103 -16.47 9.64 20.25
N PRO A 104 -16.57 10.68 19.41
CA PRO A 104 -15.48 11.63 19.22
C PRO A 104 -15.23 12.40 20.51
N GLY A 105 -13.97 12.48 20.98
CA GLY A 105 -13.60 13.29 22.15
C GLY A 105 -12.43 12.74 22.96
N LYS A 106 -11.94 13.56 23.90
CA LYS A 106 -10.91 13.18 24.88
C LYS A 106 -11.60 12.62 26.12
N GLY A 107 -11.57 11.29 26.32
CA GLY A 107 -12.09 10.68 27.54
C GLY A 107 -11.50 9.29 27.78
N LYS A 108 -11.25 8.95 29.05
CA LYS A 108 -10.68 7.65 29.49
C LYS A 108 -11.48 6.41 29.01
N ALA A 109 -12.74 6.59 28.61
CA ALA A 109 -13.61 5.52 28.10
C ALA A 109 -13.32 5.12 26.64
N SER A 110 -12.63 5.96 25.86
CA SER A 110 -12.19 5.58 24.52
C SER A 110 -10.84 4.88 24.63
N ARG A 111 -10.84 3.55 24.58
CA ARG A 111 -9.62 2.70 24.44
C ARG A 111 -8.67 3.16 23.31
N TRP A 112 -9.17 4.00 22.42
CA TRP A 112 -8.47 4.69 21.35
C TRP A 112 -8.63 6.17 21.62
N GLU A 113 -7.58 6.81 22.12
CA GLU A 113 -7.51 8.22 22.55
C GLU A 113 -7.77 9.17 21.37
N GLY A 114 -9.01 9.25 20.89
CA GLY A 114 -9.44 10.12 19.78
C GLY A 114 -8.85 9.79 18.39
N ASP A 115 -7.84 8.95 18.30
CA ASP A 115 -7.01 8.81 17.09
C ASP A 115 -7.44 7.65 16.19
N LEU A 116 -8.71 7.63 15.76
CA LEU A 116 -9.13 6.76 14.66
C LEU A 116 -9.05 7.53 13.35
N LEU A 117 -8.20 7.08 12.42
CA LEU A 117 -8.12 7.70 11.11
C LEU A 117 -9.25 7.20 10.21
N LEU A 118 -10.13 8.11 9.82
CA LEU A 118 -11.32 7.85 9.00
C LEU A 118 -11.26 8.53 7.63
N ARG A 119 -10.56 9.66 7.51
CA ARG A 119 -10.44 10.44 6.27
C ARG A 119 -9.02 10.94 6.04
N GLU A 120 -8.73 11.32 4.81
CA GLU A 120 -7.43 11.86 4.40
C GLU A 120 -7.12 13.19 5.08
N ASP A 121 -8.10 14.11 5.14
CA ASP A 121 -7.92 15.45 5.72
C ASP A 121 -7.47 15.42 7.18
N GLN A 122 -7.84 14.37 7.92
CA GLN A 122 -7.41 14.19 9.31
C GLN A 122 -5.88 14.12 9.44
N LEU A 123 -5.17 13.67 8.39
CA LEU A 123 -3.70 13.62 8.37
C LEU A 123 -3.04 14.98 8.44
N GLN A 124 -3.75 16.02 8.02
CA GLN A 124 -3.27 17.40 8.02
C GLN A 124 -3.60 18.13 9.34
N MET A 125 -4.33 17.49 10.26
CA MET A 125 -4.85 18.11 11.47
C MET A 125 -4.33 17.45 12.76
N GLY A 126 -4.21 18.27 13.82
CA GLY A 126 -4.03 17.82 15.20
C GLY A 126 -2.91 16.79 15.40
N ILE A 127 -3.24 15.68 16.07
CA ILE A 127 -2.29 14.64 16.46
C ILE A 127 -1.67 13.94 15.23
N TRP A 128 -2.44 13.80 14.15
CA TRP A 128 -1.94 13.16 12.92
C TRP A 128 -0.96 14.04 12.15
N GLN A 129 -1.17 15.36 12.13
CA GLN A 129 -0.20 16.29 11.55
C GLN A 129 1.13 16.22 12.30
N GLN A 130 1.08 16.12 13.64
CA GLN A 130 2.28 15.93 14.46
C GLN A 130 2.95 14.59 14.18
N LYS A 131 2.19 13.50 14.03
CA LYS A 131 2.71 12.18 13.64
C LYS A 131 3.36 12.22 12.24
N MET A 132 2.74 12.90 11.28
CA MET A 132 3.30 13.11 9.93
C MET A 132 4.64 13.85 9.98
N LYS A 133 4.69 14.99 10.68
CA LYS A 133 5.93 15.77 10.85
C LYS A 133 7.03 14.97 11.54
N ARG A 134 6.71 14.18 12.57
CA ARG A 134 7.66 13.28 13.24
C ARG A 134 8.21 12.22 12.28
N ARG A 135 7.34 11.63 11.45
CA ARG A 135 7.76 10.65 10.43
C ARG A 135 8.72 11.27 9.42
N THR A 136 8.40 12.45 8.89
CA THR A 136 9.28 13.15 7.94
C THR A 136 10.64 13.46 8.56
N LYS A 137 10.67 13.94 9.81
CA LYS A 137 11.94 14.21 10.53
C LYS A 137 12.78 12.96 10.78
N MET A 138 12.16 11.79 11.02
CA MET A 138 12.89 10.52 11.14
C MET A 138 13.47 10.04 9.81
N LEU A 139 12.86 10.40 8.67
CA LEU A 139 13.38 10.08 7.34
C LEU A 139 14.49 11.03 6.88
N ASP A 140 14.61 12.20 7.51
CA ASP A 140 15.49 13.30 7.10
C ASP A 140 16.75 13.42 7.98
N SER A 141 17.15 12.35 8.68
CA SER A 141 18.40 12.33 9.43
C SER A 141 19.61 12.45 8.47
N MET A 142 20.45 13.46 8.71
CA MET A 142 21.58 13.91 7.87
C MET A 142 22.65 12.84 7.53
N PHE A 143 22.58 11.63 8.07
CA PHE A 143 23.56 10.57 7.86
C PHE A 143 22.98 9.32 7.17
N GLY A 144 21.74 9.38 6.66
CA GLY A 144 21.06 8.19 6.15
C GLY A 144 20.62 7.26 7.28
N ALA A 145 19.74 6.30 6.95
CA ALA A 145 19.01 5.41 7.85
C ALA A 145 19.71 5.18 9.20
N ASP A 146 19.04 5.56 10.29
CA ASP A 146 19.55 5.41 11.66
C ASP A 146 20.24 4.05 11.80
N ILE A 147 21.54 4.08 12.08
CA ILE A 147 22.42 2.91 12.24
C ILE A 147 21.84 1.90 13.27
N THR A 148 20.89 2.37 14.08
CA THR A 148 20.09 1.58 15.03
C THR A 148 19.19 0.52 14.35
N GLU A 149 18.70 0.75 13.12
CA GLU A 149 17.95 -0.25 12.36
C GLU A 149 18.87 -1.37 11.82
N THR A 150 20.06 -1.03 11.34
CA THR A 150 21.07 -2.00 10.87
C THR A 150 21.73 -2.79 12.00
N LEU A 151 21.84 -2.19 13.20
CA LEU A 151 22.41 -2.85 14.39
C LEU A 151 21.37 -3.64 15.22
N GLY A 152 20.12 -3.73 14.76
CA GLY A 152 19.07 -4.49 15.45
C GLY A 152 18.65 -3.91 16.82
N VAL A 153 19.15 -2.72 17.17
CA VAL A 153 18.78 -1.98 18.39
C VAL A 153 17.57 -1.12 18.06
N ALA A 154 16.44 -1.78 17.81
CA ALA A 154 15.17 -1.10 17.57
C ALA A 154 14.70 -0.37 18.85
N VAL A 155 15.11 0.88 19.03
CA VAL A 155 14.50 1.80 20.03
C VAL A 155 13.05 2.11 19.64
N THR A 156 12.65 1.88 18.39
CA THR A 156 11.26 1.94 17.95
C THR A 156 10.62 0.56 18.02
N LYS A 157 10.40 0.05 19.25
CA LYS A 157 9.44 -1.04 19.48
C LYS A 157 8.11 -0.69 18.81
N SER A 158 7.89 -1.23 17.61
CA SER A 158 6.62 -1.70 17.05
C SER A 158 5.40 -0.76 17.05
N THR A 159 5.56 0.52 17.35
CA THR A 159 4.45 1.49 17.44
C THR A 159 4.70 2.80 16.69
N ALA A 160 5.96 3.18 16.44
CA ALA A 160 6.32 4.35 15.62
C ALA A 160 6.54 4.01 14.13
N ALA A 161 7.07 2.82 13.83
CA ALA A 161 7.26 2.32 12.45
C ALA A 161 5.98 1.72 11.84
N ASN A 162 4.95 1.48 12.65
CA ASN A 162 3.61 1.16 12.16
C ASN A 162 2.95 2.44 11.66
N GLY A 163 3.30 2.76 10.43
CA GLY A 163 2.74 3.82 9.61
C GLY A 163 1.24 3.96 9.79
N ILE A 164 0.82 5.22 9.77
CA ILE A 164 -0.54 5.71 9.78
C ILE A 164 -1.53 4.65 9.30
N GLN A 165 -2.43 4.25 10.19
CA GLN A 165 -3.33 3.14 9.96
C GLN A 165 -4.75 3.67 9.83
N PHE A 166 -5.40 3.35 8.72
CA PHE A 166 -6.83 3.60 8.54
C PHE A 166 -7.65 2.71 9.47
N GLY A 167 -8.54 3.32 10.25
CA GLY A 167 -9.44 2.64 11.18
C GLY A 167 -8.71 1.66 12.10
N TYR A 168 -9.29 0.48 12.25
CA TYR A 168 -8.73 -0.63 13.03
C TYR A 168 -7.69 -1.47 12.26
N GLY A 169 -7.26 -1.01 11.07
CA GLY A 169 -6.25 -1.64 10.23
C GLY A 169 -6.66 -2.98 9.65
N ARG A 170 -5.71 -3.91 9.60
CA ARG A 170 -5.91 -5.24 8.99
C ARG A 170 -6.74 -6.19 9.86
N LYS A 171 -7.08 -5.82 11.10
CA LYS A 171 -7.85 -6.67 12.02
C LYS A 171 -9.34 -6.39 11.86
N ASN A 172 -10.12 -7.45 11.67
CA ASN A 172 -11.58 -7.36 11.69
C ASN A 172 -12.06 -7.04 13.13
N PRO A 173 -12.66 -5.87 13.40
CA PRO A 173 -13.15 -5.50 14.74
C PRO A 173 -14.25 -6.42 15.27
N ASN A 174 -15.00 -7.07 14.36
CA ASN A 174 -16.09 -7.97 14.69
C ASN A 174 -15.61 -9.41 14.94
N SER A 175 -14.32 -9.69 14.74
CA SER A 175 -13.76 -10.99 15.11
C SER A 175 -13.74 -11.14 16.63
N GLN A 176 -14.22 -12.30 17.14
CA GLN A 176 -14.15 -12.58 18.56
C GLN A 176 -12.68 -12.58 19.01
N ARG A 177 -12.33 -11.68 19.93
CA ARG A 177 -11.02 -11.67 20.58
C ARG A 177 -11.12 -12.47 21.88
N GLY A 178 -10.46 -13.61 21.94
CA GLY A 178 -10.35 -14.43 23.14
C GLY A 178 -9.78 -15.81 22.82
N ARG A 179 -9.21 -16.50 23.83
CA ARG A 179 -8.96 -17.95 23.75
C ARG A 179 -10.28 -18.59 23.36
N GLU A 180 -10.29 -19.29 22.22
CA GLU A 180 -11.36 -20.21 21.90
C GLU A 180 -11.52 -21.11 23.14
N ARG A 181 -12.64 -20.97 23.86
CA ARG A 181 -12.96 -21.90 24.94
C ARG A 181 -13.18 -23.23 24.25
N ARG A 182 -12.11 -24.05 24.16
CA ARG A 182 -12.18 -25.46 23.78
C ARG A 182 -13.41 -26.05 24.48
N GLY A 183 -14.44 -26.41 23.73
CA GLY A 183 -15.60 -27.14 24.26
C GLY A 183 -16.99 -26.53 24.06
N LYS A 184 -17.18 -25.29 23.58
CA LYS A 184 -18.55 -24.81 23.26
C LYS A 184 -18.82 -24.78 21.76
N ARG A 185 -19.28 -25.92 21.23
CA ARG A 185 -19.98 -26.00 19.93
C ARG A 185 -21.10 -24.96 19.92
N LYS A 186 -21.10 -24.03 18.95
CA LYS A 186 -22.25 -23.17 18.70
C LYS A 186 -23.40 -24.05 18.20
N LYS A 187 -24.52 -24.08 18.95
CA LYS A 187 -25.78 -24.64 18.42
C LYS A 187 -26.17 -23.81 17.20
N LYS A 188 -26.34 -24.48 16.06
CA LYS A 188 -27.00 -23.89 14.89
C LYS A 188 -28.50 -23.88 15.20
N ASN A 189 -29.11 -22.70 15.15
CA ASN A 189 -30.53 -22.58 14.84
C ASN A 189 -30.65 -22.47 13.32
#